data_AF-A0A4U6KKV7-F1
#
_entry.id   AF-A0A4U6KKV7-F1
#
_cell.length_a   1.000
_cell.length_b   1.000
_cell.length_c   1.000
_cell.angle_alpha   90.00
_cell.angle_beta   90.00
_cell.angle_gamma   90.00
#
_symmetry.space_group_name_H-M   'P 1'
#
loop_
_entity.id
_entity.type
_entity.pdbx_description
1 polymer ?
#
loop_
_entity_poly.entity_id
_entity_poly.type
_entity_poly.pdbx_seq_one_letter_code
_entity_poly.pdbx_strand_id
1 'polypeptide(L)' 'TADILVPRNTLLHEQWCDLLEENSVDSVKVRSVVSCDTDFGVCAHCYGRDLARGHIINKGEAIGVIAAQSIGEPGTQ' A
#
# COMPACT_ATOMS: atom_id res chain seq x y z
N THR A 1 3.42 10.58 25.24
CA THR A 1 2.79 9.95 24.05
C THR A 1 2.12 11.01 23.17
N ALA A 2 2.80 12.13 22.91
CA ALA A 2 2.21 13.27 22.19
C ALA A 2 2.75 13.44 20.75
N ASP A 3 3.75 12.65 20.36
CA ASP A 3 4.42 12.84 19.07
C ASP A 3 3.83 11.91 18.02
N ILE A 4 3.19 12.51 17.02
CA ILE A 4 2.72 11.81 15.82
C ILE A 4 3.94 11.61 14.92
N LEU A 5 4.44 10.38 14.83
CA LEU A 5 5.59 10.03 14.01
C LEU A 5 5.23 10.01 12.51
N VAL A 6 4.10 9.39 12.16
CA VAL A 6 3.54 9.41 10.80
C VAL A 6 2.07 9.83 10.85
N PRO A 7 1.68 10.92 10.15
CA PRO A 7 0.28 11.31 10.03
C PRO A 7 -0.58 10.25 9.33
N ARG A 8 -1.88 10.23 9.62
CA ARG A 8 -2.84 9.34 8.92
C ARG A 8 -2.86 9.62 7.42
N ASN A 9 -3.08 8.57 6.62
CA ASN A 9 -3.16 8.61 5.14
C ASN A 9 -1.84 9.00 4.44
N THR A 10 -0.71 8.87 5.14
CA THR A 10 0.61 9.01 4.53
C THR A 10 0.98 7.76 3.76
N LEU A 11 1.48 7.93 2.53
CA LEU A 11 2.09 6.84 1.78
C LEU A 11 3.46 6.52 2.37
N LEU A 12 3.61 5.32 2.92
CA LEU A 12 4.88 4.84 3.46
C LEU A 12 5.85 4.53 2.32
N HIS A 13 6.62 5.53 1.92
CA HIS A 13 7.80 5.37 1.07
C HIS A 13 9.05 5.10 1.93
N GLU A 14 10.19 4.87 1.29
CA GLU A 14 11.43 4.40 1.90
C GLU A 14 11.82 5.23 3.14
N GLN A 15 11.85 6.57 3.01
CA GLN A 15 12.18 7.46 4.14
C GLN A 15 11.22 7.34 5.35
N TRP A 16 9.95 7.02 5.13
CA TRP A 16 9.01 6.81 6.25
C TRP A 16 9.24 5.44 6.90
N CYS A 17 9.62 4.43 6.12
CA CYS A 17 10.00 3.12 6.64
C CYS A 17 11.27 3.25 7.48
N ASP A 18 12.30 3.95 7.00
CA ASP A 18 13.53 4.20 7.74
C ASP A 18 13.24 4.89 9.08
N LEU A 19 12.39 5.92 9.07
CA LEU A 19 11.98 6.62 10.29
C LEU A 19 11.25 5.69 11.29
N LEU A 20 10.42 4.76 10.80
CA LEU A 20 9.73 3.77 11.64
C LEU A 20 10.72 2.77 12.26
N GLU A 21 11.71 2.32 11.49
CA GLU A 21 12.76 1.41 11.95
C GLU A 21 13.68 2.07 12.99
N GLU A 22 14.10 3.32 12.74
CA GLU A 22 14.92 4.12 13.67
C GLU A 22 14.25 4.30 15.04
N ASN A 23 12.92 4.36 15.06
CA ASN A 23 12.12 4.49 16.27
C ASN A 23 11.63 3.14 16.84
N SER A 24 12.13 2.01 16.31
CA SER A 24 11.78 0.65 16.75
C SER A 24 10.27 0.39 16.78
N VAL A 25 9.56 0.83 15.74
CA VAL A 25 8.12 0.59 15.60
C VAL A 25 7.88 -0.79 14.99
N ASP A 26 7.46 -1.75 15.82
CA ASP A 26 7.26 -3.15 15.38
C ASP A 26 5.92 -3.42 14.69
N SER A 27 4.93 -2.54 14.85
CA SER A 27 3.60 -2.75 14.27
C SER A 27 2.93 -1.46 13.83
N VAL A 28 2.33 -1.50 12.63
CA VAL A 28 1.62 -0.37 12.03
C VAL A 28 0.29 -0.84 11.47
N LYS A 29 -0.79 -0.12 11.78
CA LYS A 29 -2.09 -0.36 11.16
C LYS A 29 -2.13 0.26 9.77
N VAL A 30 -2.19 -0.58 8.74
CA VAL A 30 -2.26 -0.15 7.34
C VAL A 30 -3.69 -0.24 6.79
N ARG A 31 -3.93 0.41 5.65
CA ARG A 31 -5.15 0.20 4.86
C ARG A 31 -4.95 -1.05 4.00
N SER A 32 -6.05 -1.76 3.72
CA SER A 32 -6.04 -2.97 2.89
C SER A 32 -7.16 -2.87 1.86
N VAL A 33 -6.94 -3.51 0.72
CA VAL A 33 -7.96 -3.68 -0.33
C VAL A 33 -9.18 -4.47 0.20
N VAL A 34 -8.98 -5.36 1.17
CA VAL A 34 -10.04 -6.19 1.78
C VAL A 34 -10.96 -5.37 2.69
N SER A 35 -10.42 -4.33 3.34
CA SER A 35 -11.16 -3.46 4.26
C SER A 35 -11.55 -2.12 3.61
N CYS A 36 -11.70 -2.10 2.28
CA CYS A 36 -12.04 -0.91 1.53
C CYS A 36 -13.57 -0.72 1.47
N ASP A 37 -14.08 0.41 1.96
CA ASP A 37 -15.52 0.74 1.96
C ASP A 37 -16.04 1.21 0.57
N THR A 38 -15.29 1.00 -0.50
CA THR A 38 -15.69 1.47 -1.84
C THR A 38 -16.53 0.40 -2.54
N ASP A 39 -17.73 0.76 -2.96
CA ASP A 39 -18.58 -0.12 -3.76
C ASP A 39 -18.02 -0.31 -5.19
N PHE A 40 -18.12 -1.53 -5.71
CA PHE A 40 -17.74 -1.89 -7.09
C PHE A 40 -16.32 -1.46 -7.51
N GLY A 41 -15.36 -1.47 -6.58
CA GLY A 41 -13.97 -1.14 -6.87
C GLY A 41 -13.12 -1.01 -5.62
N VAL A 42 -11.94 -0.41 -5.76
CA VAL A 42 -11.01 -0.16 -4.64
C VAL A 42 -10.48 1.26 -4.75
N CYS A 43 -10.44 2.00 -3.64
CA CYS A 43 -9.85 3.34 -3.64
C CYS A 43 -8.32 3.29 -3.67
N ALA A 44 -7.70 4.29 -4.31
CA ALA A 44 -6.24 4.37 -4.47
C ALA A 44 -5.47 4.30 -3.15
N HIS A 45 -6.02 4.86 -2.07
CA HIS A 45 -5.37 4.87 -0.77
C HIS A 45 -5.49 3.52 -0.01
N CYS A 46 -6.45 2.64 -0.35
CA CYS A 46 -6.52 1.29 0.23
C CYS A 46 -5.60 0.31 -0.50
N TYR A 47 -5.31 0.58 -1.77
CA TYR A 47 -4.35 -0.16 -2.57
C TYR A 47 -2.91 0.28 -2.27
N GLY A 48 -2.66 1.58 -2.30
CA GLY A 48 -1.33 2.17 -2.06
C GLY A 48 -0.58 2.45 -3.36
N ARG A 49 0.65 1.94 -3.43
CA ARG A 49 1.63 2.24 -4.48
C ARG A 49 1.52 1.26 -5.64
N ASP A 50 1.56 1.76 -6.87
CA ASP A 50 1.85 0.96 -8.06
C ASP A 50 3.30 0.48 -7.98
N LEU A 51 3.49 -0.83 -7.81
CA LEU A 51 4.82 -1.43 -7.67
C LEU A 51 5.63 -1.44 -8.97
N ALA A 52 4.99 -1.27 -10.12
CA ALA A 52 5.69 -1.18 -11.41
C ALA A 52 6.26 0.22 -11.68
N ARG A 53 5.61 1.27 -11.16
CA ARG A 53 5.99 2.66 -11.45
C ARG A 53 6.40 3.49 -10.24
N GLY A 54 6.24 2.97 -9.03
CA GLY A 54 6.74 3.58 -7.81
C GLY A 54 5.99 4.84 -7.34
N HIS A 55 4.76 5.09 -7.76
CA HIS A 55 3.91 6.18 -7.25
C HIS A 55 2.55 5.65 -6.78
N ILE A 56 1.74 6.48 -6.13
CA ILE A 56 0.35 6.11 -5.80
C ILE A 56 -0.37 5.66 -7.07
N ILE A 57 -1.17 4.61 -6.95
CA ILE A 57 -1.87 4.06 -8.11
C ILE A 57 -2.82 5.07 -8.75
N ASN A 58 -2.85 5.08 -10.08
CA ASN A 58 -3.75 5.91 -10.86
C ASN A 58 -5.18 5.37 -10.82
N LYS A 59 -6.16 6.27 -10.89
CA LYS A 59 -7.57 5.88 -10.98
C LYS A 59 -7.83 5.19 -12.32
N GLY A 60 -8.54 4.07 -12.27
CA GLY A 60 -8.88 3.28 -13.46
C GLY A 60 -7.91 2.14 -13.78
N GLU A 61 -6.82 1.99 -13.01
CA GLU A 61 -5.89 0.87 -13.20
C GLU A 61 -6.57 -0.47 -12.85
N ALA A 62 -6.42 -1.47 -13.73
CA ALA A 62 -7.02 -2.78 -13.58
C ALA A 62 -6.24 -3.69 -12.61
N ILE A 63 -6.19 -3.32 -11.33
CA ILE A 63 -5.39 -3.99 -10.29
C ILE A 63 -5.68 -5.48 -10.12
N GLY A 64 -6.89 -5.94 -10.43
CA GLY A 64 -7.27 -7.35 -10.30
C GLY A 64 -6.53 -8.25 -11.30
N VAL A 65 -6.35 -7.79 -12.54
CA VAL A 65 -5.60 -8.52 -13.56
C VAL A 65 -4.12 -8.55 -13.21
N ILE A 66 -3.57 -7.41 -12.78
CA ILE A 66 -2.18 -7.27 -12.36
C ILE A 66 -1.90 -8.24 -11.19
N ALA A 67 -2.75 -8.22 -10.15
CA ALA A 67 -2.59 -9.10 -8.99
C ALA A 67 -2.63 -10.59 -9.37
N ALA A 68 -3.56 -11.00 -10.25
CA ALA A 68 -3.64 -12.38 -10.70
C ALA A 68 -2.37 -12.84 -11.44
N GLN A 69 -1.82 -11.99 -12.32
CA GLN A 69 -0.60 -12.28 -13.07
C GLN A 69 0.63 -12.32 -12.18
N SER A 70 0.77 -11.37 -11.24
CA SER A 70 1.91 -11.32 -10.30
C SER A 70 1.99 -12.54 -9.37
N ILE A 71 0.89 -13.26 -9.15
CA ILE A 71 0.88 -14.53 -8.43
C ILE A 71 1.15 -15.70 -9.38
N GLY A 72 0.50 -15.69 -10.55
CA GLY A 72 0.55 -16.81 -11.48
C GLY A 72 1.87 -17.00 -12.22
N GLU A 73 2.50 -15.92 -12.69
CA GLU A 73 3.71 -16.00 -13.53
C GLU A 73 4.96 -16.49 -12.75
N PRO A 74 5.27 -15.95 -11.55
CA PRO A 74 6.37 -16.49 -10.73
C PRO A 74 6.16 -17.94 -10.29
N GLY A 75 4.91 -18.39 -10.14
CA GLY A 75 4.61 -19.77 -9.74
C GLY A 75 4.94 -20.84 -10.79
N THR A 76 5.30 -20.42 -12.01
CA THR A 76 5.72 -21.31 -13.11
C THR A 76 7.21 -21.27 -13.41
N GLN A 77 7.99 -20.43 -12.70
CA GLN A 77 9.46 -20.47 -12.67
C GLN A 77 9.95 -21.53 -11.70
#